data_AF-A0ABD6DD95-F1
#
_entry.id   AF-A0ABD6DD95-F1
#
_cell.length_a   1.000
_cell.length_b   1.000
_cell.length_c   1.000
_cell.angle_alpha   90.00
_cell.angle_beta   90.00
_cell.angle_gamma   90.00
#
_symmetry.space_group_name_H-M   'P 1'
#
loop_
_entity.id
_entity.type
_entity.pdbx_description
1 polymer ?
#
loop_
_entity_poly.entity_id
_entity_poly.type
_entity_poly.pdbx_seq_one_letter_code
_entity_poly.pdbx_strand_id
1 'polypeptide(L)' 'MGLWEFQDSNTESGTDSDSGNVEIPPLPPDGDYNCGDFETQEQAQHVLENQSGDPHGLDRDGDGIACESLS' A
#
# COMPACT_ATOMS: atom_id res chain seq x y z
N MET A 1 39.81 1.08 4.83
CA MET A 1 39.37 1.72 6.08
C MET A 1 38.44 2.85 5.64
N GLY A 2 37.16 2.64 5.36
CA GLY A 2 36.15 1.95 6.17
C GLY A 2 35.48 3.00 7.05
N LEU A 3 34.32 3.54 6.62
CA LEU A 3 33.20 4.08 7.42
C LEU A 3 32.23 4.90 6.52
N TRP A 4 31.34 4.19 5.85
CA TRP A 4 29.91 4.54 5.73
C TRP A 4 29.15 3.30 5.26
N GLU A 5 28.98 2.40 6.21
CA GLU A 5 27.74 1.64 6.46
C GLU A 5 26.82 2.73 7.09
N PHE A 6 25.53 2.97 6.81
CA PHE A 6 24.25 2.23 6.85
C PHE A 6 23.23 3.30 6.34
N GLN A 7 22.38 3.17 5.32
CA GLN A 7 21.35 2.19 5.02
C GLN A 7 20.95 2.42 3.55
N ASP A 8 20.97 1.38 2.71
CA ASP A 8 20.46 1.42 1.33
C ASP A 8 18.93 1.55 1.36
N SER A 9 18.41 2.77 1.51
CA SER A 9 17.04 3.12 1.14
C SER A 9 17.01 3.41 -0.35
N ASN A 10 17.23 2.39 -1.17
CA ASN A 10 16.92 2.48 -2.60
C ASN A 10 15.40 2.29 -2.78
N THR A 11 14.65 3.32 -2.39
CA THR A 11 13.26 3.51 -2.81
C THR A 11 13.21 4.86 -3.51
N GLU A 12 13.78 4.92 -4.71
CA GLU A 12 13.22 5.79 -5.74
C GLU A 12 11.85 5.22 -6.11
N SER A 13 10.82 5.74 -5.45
CA SER A 13 9.50 5.90 -6.06
C SER A 13 9.04 7.32 -5.72
N GLY A 14 8.59 8.03 -6.75
CA GLY A 14 8.51 9.49 -6.83
C GLY A 14 8.02 10.21 -5.57
N THR A 15 8.74 11.29 -5.25
CA THR A 15 8.26 12.36 -4.38
C THR A 15 7.00 13.00 -4.95
N ASP A 16 5.96 13.16 -4.15
CA ASP A 16 5.44 14.51 -3.86
C ASP A 16 4.76 14.52 -2.49
N SER A 17 5.03 15.57 -1.73
CA SER A 17 4.63 15.67 -0.32
C SER A 17 3.21 16.22 -0.24
N ASP A 18 2.23 15.36 0.07
CA ASP A 18 1.00 15.79 0.73
C ASP A 18 0.58 14.74 1.78
N SER A 19 0.77 15.13 3.04
CA SER A 19 0.34 14.52 4.31
C SER A 19 -0.33 13.14 4.29
N GLY A 20 0.48 12.09 4.26
CA GLY A 20 0.06 10.73 4.64
C GLY A 20 1.15 9.75 4.28
N ASN A 21 2.07 9.45 5.20
CA ASN A 21 3.06 8.40 4.99
C ASN A 21 2.37 7.03 5.13
N VAL A 22 1.57 6.68 4.12
CA VAL A 22 0.92 5.39 4.03
C VAL A 22 1.87 4.51 3.22
N GLU A 23 2.73 3.77 3.92
CA GLU A 23 3.68 2.84 3.31
C GLU A 23 2.91 1.67 2.69
N ILE A 24 2.72 1.65 1.37
CA ILE A 24 2.02 0.55 0.69
C ILE A 24 2.99 -0.66 0.60
N PRO A 25 2.57 -1.87 1.03
CA PRO A 25 3.36 -3.09 0.89
C PRO A 25 3.65 -3.41 -0.59
N PRO A 26 4.78 -4.06 -0.90
CA PRO A 26 5.08 -4.46 -2.28
C PRO A 26 4.03 -5.45 -2.81
N LEU A 27 3.78 -5.39 -4.12
CA LEU A 27 2.83 -6.29 -4.79
C LEU A 27 3.10 -7.76 -4.43
N PRO A 28 2.06 -8.50 -4.01
CA PRO A 28 2.20 -9.91 -3.68
C PRO A 28 2.54 -10.73 -4.95
N PRO A 29 3.12 -11.93 -4.79
CA PRO A 29 3.62 -12.74 -5.90
C PRO A 29 2.51 -13.26 -6.84
N ASP A 30 1.28 -13.34 -6.34
CA ASP A 30 0.07 -13.63 -7.11
C ASP A 30 -0.45 -12.42 -7.92
N GLY A 31 0.09 -11.23 -7.65
CA GLY A 31 -0.26 -9.98 -8.34
C GLY A 31 -1.59 -9.38 -7.90
N ASP A 32 -2.19 -9.90 -6.82
CA ASP A 32 -3.50 -9.48 -6.34
C ASP A 32 -3.44 -9.05 -4.87
N TYR A 33 -3.68 -7.77 -4.59
CA TYR A 33 -3.71 -7.32 -3.20
C TYR A 33 -4.93 -7.88 -2.47
N ASN A 34 -4.74 -8.35 -1.26
CA ASN A 34 -5.82 -8.77 -0.38
C ASN A 34 -5.76 -7.95 0.91
N CYS A 35 -6.87 -7.93 1.64
CA CYS A 35 -6.89 -7.33 2.98
C CYS A 35 -5.87 -7.96 3.95
N GLY A 36 -5.38 -9.17 3.68
CA GLY A 36 -4.31 -9.80 4.47
C GLY A 36 -2.90 -9.30 4.15
N ASP A 37 -2.72 -8.61 3.02
CA ASP A 37 -1.44 -8.03 2.61
C ASP A 37 -1.19 -6.66 3.26
N PHE A 38 -2.24 -6.01 3.76
CA PHE A 38 -2.17 -4.72 4.43
C PHE A 38 -2.21 -4.87 5.94
N GLU A 39 -1.49 -3.99 6.63
CA GLU A 39 -1.53 -3.89 8.09
C GLU A 39 -2.68 -2.99 8.54
N THR A 40 -3.02 -1.96 7.74
CA THR A 40 -4.10 -1.01 8.04
C THR A 40 -5.07 -0.82 6.88
N GLN A 41 -6.29 -0.42 7.22
CA GLN A 41 -7.31 -0.03 6.24
C GLN A 41 -6.84 1.14 5.37
N GLU A 42 -6.09 2.10 5.94
CA GLU A 42 -5.55 3.26 5.21
C GLU A 42 -4.64 2.84 4.04
N GLN A 43 -3.82 1.79 4.20
CA GLN A 43 -2.99 1.24 3.12
C GLN A 43 -3.84 0.63 2.02
N ALA A 44 -4.84 -0.18 2.39
CA ALA A 44 -5.77 -0.80 1.44
C ALA A 44 -6.57 0.26 0.68
N GLN A 45 -7.02 1.31 1.38
CA GLN A 45 -7.75 2.44 0.81
C GLN A 45 -6.89 3.16 -0.21
N HIS A 46 -5.61 3.39 0.11
CA HIS A 46 -4.72 4.06 -0.82
C HIS A 46 -4.54 3.23 -2.11
N VAL A 47 -4.50 1.90 -2.02
CA VAL A 47 -4.48 1.03 -3.21
C VAL A 47 -5.80 1.08 -3.97
N LEU A 48 -6.96 1.07 -3.30
CA LEU A 48 -8.28 1.20 -3.92
C LEU A 48 -8.44 2.54 -4.65
N GLU A 49 -7.94 3.64 -4.09
CA GLU A 49 -7.96 4.96 -4.71
C GLU A 49 -7.02 5.03 -5.93
N ASN A 50 -5.88 4.32 -5.88
CA ASN A 50 -4.94 4.22 -7.00
C ASN A 50 -5.43 3.26 -8.10
N GLN A 51 -6.14 2.19 -7.75
CA GLN A 51 -6.66 1.16 -8.65
C GLN A 51 -8.16 1.33 -8.85
N SER A 52 -8.56 1.98 -9.94
CA SER A 52 -9.98 2.16 -10.26
C SER A 52 -10.69 0.82 -10.48
N GLY A 53 -11.79 0.60 -9.75
CA GLY A 53 -12.71 -0.51 -9.99
C GLY A 53 -12.40 -1.79 -9.23
N ASP A 54 -11.65 -1.69 -8.13
CA ASP A 54 -11.38 -2.77 -7.19
C ASP A 54 -11.07 -4.14 -7.84
N PRO A 55 -10.04 -4.22 -8.72
CA PRO A 55 -9.69 -5.48 -9.37
C PRO A 55 -9.25 -6.55 -8.36
N HIS A 56 -8.80 -6.09 -7.19
CA HIS A 56 -8.26 -6.86 -6.08
C HIS A 56 -9.34 -7.33 -5.09
N GLY A 57 -10.58 -6.84 -5.19
CA GLY A 57 -11.63 -7.21 -4.26
C GLY A 57 -11.37 -6.70 -2.83
N LEU A 58 -10.70 -5.56 -2.68
CA LEU A 58 -10.48 -4.86 -1.41
C LEU A 58 -11.78 -4.27 -0.86
N ASP A 59 -12.69 -3.83 -1.73
CA ASP A 59 -14.01 -3.27 -1.43
C ASP A 59 -15.09 -4.16 -2.06
N ARG A 60 -15.41 -5.26 -1.36
CA ARG A 60 -16.32 -6.29 -1.88
C ARG A 60 -17.77 -5.85 -1.95
N ASP A 61 -18.17 -4.91 -1.09
CA ASP A 61 -19.53 -4.39 -1.01
C ASP A 61 -19.72 -3.12 -1.85
N GLY A 62 -18.64 -2.47 -2.26
CA GLY A 62 -18.65 -1.33 -3.17
C GLY A 62 -19.06 -0.03 -2.49
N ASP A 63 -18.81 0.11 -1.19
CA ASP A 63 -19.16 1.30 -0.42
C ASP A 63 -18.08 2.41 -0.52
N GLY A 64 -16.95 2.10 -1.16
CA GLY A 64 -15.80 2.97 -1.32
C GLY A 64 -14.77 2.85 -0.19
N ILE A 65 -14.93 1.89 0.71
CA ILE A 65 -14.05 1.62 1.84
C ILE A 65 -13.35 0.28 1.65
N ALA A 66 -12.06 0.32 1.36
CA ALA A 66 -11.25 -0.88 1.26
C ALA A 66 -11.10 -1.55 2.62
N CYS A 67 -11.28 -2.87 2.67
CA CYS A 67 -10.92 -3.71 3.80
C CYS A 67 -11.40 -3.16 5.14
N GLU A 68 -12.68 -2.77 5.24
CA GLU A 68 -13.37 -2.29 6.46
C GLU A 68 -13.21 -3.21 7.69
N SER A 69 -12.77 -4.45 7.47
CA SER A 69 -12.45 -5.43 8.51
C SER A 69 -11.09 -5.19 9.19
N LEU A 70 -10.20 -4.38 8.60
CA LEU A 70 -8.91 -3.98 9.19
C LEU A 70 -9.14 -2.79 10.12
N SER A 71 -8.63 -2.89 11.35
CA SER A 71 -8.79 -1.88 12.42
C SER A 71 -7.62 -0.92 12.50
#